data_AF-A0A382ZE20-F1
#
_entry.id   AF-A0A382ZE20-F1
#
_cell.length_a   1.000
_cell.length_b   1.000
_cell.length_c   1.000
_cell.angle_alpha   90.00
_cell.angle_beta   90.00
_cell.angle_gamma   90.00
#
_symmetry.space_group_name_H-M   'P 1'
#
loop_
_entity.id
_entity.type
_entity.pdbx_description
1 polymer ?
#
loop_
_entity_poly.entity_id
_entity_poly.type
_entity_poly.pdbx_seq_one_letter_code
_entity_poly.pdbx_strand_id
1 'polypeptide(L)'
;AAMGIYWKKANTAGTFASLIVAGTLPLFAIFVKDASSLPGYLQWLASDKEVAIATYILSLVAIVAISLLTQKSSPPKALVYPEEN
;
A
#
# COMPACT_ATOMS: atom_id res chain seq x y z
N ALA A 1 5.96 3.17 4.96
CA ALA A 1 4.69 3.32 5.70
C ALA A 1 4.66 4.63 6.51
N ALA A 2 4.80 5.78 5.84
CA ALA A 2 4.74 7.10 6.51
C ALA A 2 3.31 7.45 6.97
N MET A 3 2.30 6.96 6.25
CA MET A 3 0.89 7.26 6.50
C MET A 3 0.37 6.77 7.86
N GLY A 4 1.04 5.78 8.49
CA GLY A 4 0.72 5.36 9.86
C GLY A 4 0.97 6.44 10.92
N ILE A 5 1.86 7.39 10.62
CA ILE A 5 2.19 8.50 11.51
C ILE A 5 1.26 9.70 11.23
N TYR A 6 0.89 9.91 9.96
CA TYR A 6 0.01 11.02 9.55
C TYR A 6 -1.48 10.72 9.72
N TRP A 7 -1.90 9.45 9.75
CA TRP A 7 -3.30 9.07 9.87
C TRP A 7 -3.62 8.47 11.25
N LYS A 8 -4.36 9.23 12.06
CA LYS A 8 -4.87 8.83 13.37
C LYS A 8 -5.70 7.53 13.42
N LYS A 9 -6.24 7.06 12.28
CA LYS A 9 -7.02 5.82 12.20
C LYS A 9 -6.22 4.66 11.60
N ALA A 10 -4.95 4.86 11.26
CA ALA A 10 -4.12 3.76 10.80
C ALA A 10 -4.03 2.69 11.88
N ASN A 11 -4.22 1.44 11.49
CA ASN A 11 -4.08 0.29 12.37
C ASN A 11 -3.11 -0.73 11.77
N THR A 12 -2.79 -1.77 12.55
CA THR A 12 -1.83 -2.80 12.16
C THR A 12 -2.28 -3.52 10.87
N ALA A 13 -3.57 -3.83 10.75
CA ALA A 13 -4.11 -4.53 9.58
C ALA A 13 -3.99 -3.71 8.29
N GLY A 14 -4.34 -2.42 8.32
CA GLY A 14 -4.21 -1.54 7.16
C GLY A 14 -2.76 -1.25 6.80
N THR A 15 -1.89 -1.12 7.80
CA THR A 15 -0.45 -0.97 7.56
C THR A 15 0.12 -2.22 6.89
N PHE A 16 -0.24 -3.41 7.38
CA PHE A 16 0.20 -4.68 6.80
C PHE A 16 -0.34 -4.89 5.38
N ALA A 17 -1.62 -4.58 5.14
CA ALA A 17 -2.20 -4.63 3.79
C ALA A 17 -1.47 -3.71 2.81
N SER A 18 -1.12 -2.50 3.23
CA SER A 18 -0.34 -1.58 2.39
C SER A 18 1.05 -2.10 2.06
N LEU A 19 1.68 -2.84 2.97
CA LEU A 19 2.99 -3.47 2.72
C LEU A 19 2.87 -4.63 1.72
N ILE A 20 1.82 -5.45 1.84
CA ILE A 20 1.56 -6.53 0.87
C ILE A 20 1.38 -5.93 -0.52
N VAL A 21 0.57 -4.88 -0.64
CA VAL A 21 0.32 -4.19 -1.92
C VAL A 21 1.62 -3.58 -2.46
N ALA A 22 2.40 -2.93 -1.60
CA ALA A 22 3.68 -2.33 -1.96
C ALA A 22 4.71 -3.35 -2.49
N GLY A 23 4.68 -4.59 -1.98
CA GLY A 23 5.57 -5.66 -2.42
C GLY A 23 5.04 -6.42 -3.63
N THR A 24 3.76 -6.76 -3.64
CA THR A 24 3.19 -7.70 -4.62
C THR A 24 3.14 -7.10 -6.03
N LEU A 25 2.77 -5.83 -6.16
CA LEU A 25 2.59 -5.22 -7.48
C LEU A 25 3.93 -5.01 -8.23
N PRO A 26 5.01 -4.48 -7.60
CA PRO A 26 6.32 -4.45 -8.24
C PRO A 26 6.91 -5.83 -8.50
N LEU A 27 6.72 -6.79 -7.58
CA LEU A 27 7.17 -8.17 -7.80
C LEU A 27 6.50 -8.76 -9.03
N PHE A 28 5.18 -8.60 -9.16
CA PHE A 28 4.43 -9.10 -10.31
C PHE A 28 4.89 -8.42 -11.61
N ALA A 29 5.15 -7.12 -11.60
CA ALA A 29 5.70 -6.41 -12.76
C ALA A 29 7.07 -6.95 -13.21
N ILE A 30 7.95 -7.34 -12.27
CA ILE A 30 9.26 -7.95 -12.60
C ILE A 30 9.09 -9.26 -13.39
N PHE A 31 8.09 -10.08 -13.03
CA PHE A 31 7.80 -11.33 -13.75
C PHE A 31 7.10 -11.11 -15.09
N VAL A 32 6.51 -9.93 -15.30
CA VAL A 32 5.69 -9.58 -16.47
C VAL A 32 6.46 -8.62 -17.40
N LYS A 33 7.76 -8.87 -17.56
CA LYS A 33 8.67 -8.03 -18.35
C LYS A 33 8.36 -8.01 -19.86
N ASP A 34 7.68 -9.03 -20.39
CA ASP A 34 7.26 -9.09 -21.80
C ASP A 34 5.85 -8.52 -22.00
N ALA A 35 5.78 -7.21 -22.22
CA ALA A 35 4.53 -6.47 -22.53
C ALA A 35 3.76 -7.06 -23.73
N SER A 36 4.47 -7.72 -24.65
CA SER A 36 3.95 -8.35 -25.87
C SER A 36 2.95 -9.48 -25.59
N SER A 37 3.05 -10.12 -24.42
CA SER A 37 2.17 -11.22 -24.02
C SER A 37 0.92 -10.74 -23.26
N LEU A 38 0.84 -9.44 -22.97
CA LEU A 38 -0.24 -8.86 -22.18
C LEU A 38 -1.32 -8.23 -23.08
N PRO A 39 -2.60 -8.39 -22.70
CA PRO A 39 -3.68 -7.61 -23.28
C PRO A 39 -3.37 -6.11 -23.18
N GLY A 40 -3.76 -5.31 -24.19
CA GLY A 40 -3.43 -3.88 -24.27
C GLY A 40 -3.76 -3.07 -23.01
N TYR A 41 -4.79 -3.45 -22.25
CA TYR A 41 -5.18 -2.79 -21.00
C TYR A 41 -4.23 -3.06 -19.81
N LEU A 42 -3.33 -4.05 -19.90
CA LEU A 42 -2.33 -4.38 -18.88
C LEU A 42 -0.92 -3.98 -19.30
N GLN A 43 -0.69 -3.47 -20.51
CA GLN A 43 0.67 -3.14 -20.97
C GLN A 43 1.40 -2.13 -20.08
N TRP A 44 0.65 -1.29 -19.35
CA TRP A 44 1.19 -0.37 -18.34
C TRP A 44 1.96 -1.08 -17.21
N LEU A 45 1.67 -2.35 -16.95
CA LEU A 45 2.36 -3.15 -15.95
C LEU A 45 3.82 -3.46 -16.30
N ALA A 46 4.18 -3.37 -17.58
CA ALA A 46 5.57 -3.53 -18.03
C ALA A 46 6.39 -2.24 -17.90
N SER A 47 5.73 -1.11 -17.59
CA SER A 47 6.39 0.18 -17.37
C SER A 47 6.71 0.38 -15.89
N ASP A 48 7.99 0.31 -15.53
CA ASP A 48 8.46 0.46 -14.14
C ASP A 48 7.93 1.75 -13.48
N LYS A 49 7.84 2.84 -14.25
CA LYS A 49 7.34 4.15 -13.78
C LYS A 49 5.87 4.08 -13.41
N GLU A 50 5.04 3.49 -14.27
CA GLU A 50 3.59 3.41 -14.05
C GLU A 50 3.28 2.47 -12.89
N VAL A 51 3.98 1.33 -12.82
CA VAL A 51 3.89 0.38 -11.70
C VAL A 51 4.29 1.04 -10.39
N ALA A 52 5.37 1.82 -10.34
CA ALA A 52 5.81 2.51 -9.13
C ALA A 52 4.75 3.50 -8.62
N ILE A 53 4.18 4.31 -9.52
CA ILE A 53 3.12 5.28 -9.17
C ILE A 53 1.85 4.55 -8.72
N ALA A 54 1.43 3.52 -9.46
CA ALA A 54 0.27 2.71 -9.12
C ALA A 54 0.45 2.05 -7.74
N THR A 55 1.60 1.44 -7.50
CA THR A 55 1.95 0.80 -6.22
C THR A 55 1.86 1.78 -5.07
N TYR A 56 2.38 2.99 -5.25
CA TYR A 56 2.31 4.03 -4.22
C TYR A 56 0.85 4.41 -3.90
N ILE A 57 0.06 4.72 -4.92
CA ILE A 57 -1.36 5.10 -4.75
C ILE A 57 -2.17 3.96 -4.13
N LEU A 58 -2.02 2.73 -4.65
CA LEU A 58 -2.69 1.54 -4.13
C LEU A 58 -2.31 1.26 -2.69
N SER A 59 -1.04 1.45 -2.31
CA SER A 59 -0.59 1.28 -0.93
C SER A 59 -1.24 2.30 0.01
N LEU A 60 -1.37 3.56 -0.42
CA LEU A 60 -2.08 4.59 0.34
C LEU A 60 -3.57 4.24 0.49
N VAL A 61 -4.23 3.87 -0.61
CA VAL A 61 -5.65 3.46 -0.58
C VAL A 61 -5.86 2.23 0.30
N ALA A 62 -4.94 1.26 0.25
CA ALA A 62 -5.01 0.05 1.06
C ALA A 62 -4.94 0.37 2.57
N ILE A 63 -4.00 1.23 3.01
CA ILE A 63 -3.95 1.61 4.42
C ILE A 63 -5.19 2.38 4.85
N VAL A 64 -5.75 3.26 3.99
CA VAL A 64 -7.03 3.95 4.25
C VAL A 64 -8.16 2.94 4.45
N ALA A 65 -8.43 2.17 3.39
CA ALA A 65 -9.64 1.38 3.27
C ALA A 65 -9.64 0.24 4.29
N ILE A 66 -8.52 -0.47 4.40
CA ILE A 66 -8.41 -1.59 5.34
C ILE A 66 -8.40 -1.08 6.78
N SER A 67 -7.77 0.05 7.09
CA SER A 67 -7.83 0.59 8.47
C SER A 67 -9.25 0.99 8.86
N LEU A 68 -10.04 1.54 7.93
CA LEU A 68 -11.45 1.87 8.18
C LEU A 68 -12.33 0.62 8.31
N LEU A 69 -12.14 -0.38 7.45
CA LEU A 69 -12.91 -1.63 7.46
C LEU A 69 -12.61 -2.48 8.71
N THR A 70 -11.35 -2.51 9.13
CA THR A 70 -10.91 -3.32 10.28
C THR A 70 -10.91 -2.54 11.59
N GLN A 71 -11.37 -1.27 11.60
CA GLN A 71 -11.32 -0.39 12.77
C GLN A 71 -12.02 -1.00 14.00
N LYS A 72 -13.04 -1.83 13.79
CA LYS A 72 -13.80 -2.52 14.85
C LYS A 72 -13.05 -3.72 15.46
N SER A 73 -12.20 -4.39 14.69
CA SER A 73 -11.44 -5.58 15.12
C SER A 73 -9.99 -5.27 15.50
N SER A 74 -9.42 -4.20 14.94
CA SER A 74 -8.07 -3.73 15.19
C SER A 74 -8.13 -2.22 15.41
N PRO A 75 -8.35 -1.76 16.65
CA PRO A 75 -8.47 -0.34 16.92
C PRO A 75 -7.17 0.41 16.58
N PRO A 76 -7.25 1.67 16.13
CA PRO A 76 -6.07 2.49 15.87
C PRO A 76 -5.26 2.66 17.15
N LYS A 77 -3.93 2.49 17.04
CA LYS A 77 -3.03 2.66 18.19
C LYS A 77 -2.75 4.15 18.38
N ALA A 78 -2.96 4.66 19.58
CA ALA A 78 -2.62 6.05 19.89
C ALA A 78 -1.10 6.25 19.77
N LEU A 79 -0.69 7.31 19.08
CA LEU A 79 0.69 7.76 19.06
C LEU A 79 0.97 8.41 20.41
N VAL A 80 1.67 7.70 21.29
CA VAL A 80 2.20 8.26 22.53
C VAL A 80 3.53 8.93 22.19
N TYR A 81 3.57 10.25 22.25
CA TYR A 81 4.82 11.00 22.15
C TYR A 81 5.53 10.91 23.51
N PRO A 82 6.80 10.49 23.58
CA PRO A 82 7.55 10.57 24.83
C PRO A 82 7.69 12.05 25.21
N GLU A 83 7.28 12.40 26.42
CA GLU A 83 7.53 13.71 27.02
C GLU A 83 9.05 13.91 27.10
N GLU A 84 9.54 14.97 26.46
CA GLU A 84 10.96 15.36 26.46
C GLU A 84 11.35 15.79 27.88
N ASN A 85 12.16 14.96 28.57
CA ASN A 85 12.78 15.28 29.86
C ASN A 85 14.25 15.68 29.65
#